data_AF-R6FCJ9-F1
#
_entry.id   AF-R6FCJ9-F1
#
_cell.length_a   1.000
_cell.length_b   1.000
_cell.length_c   1.000
_cell.angle_alpha   90.00
_cell.angle_beta   90.00
_cell.angle_gamma   90.00
#
_symmetry.space_group_name_H-M   'P 1'
#
loop_
_entity.id
_entity.type
_entity.pdbx_description
1 polymer ?
#
loop_
_entity_poly.entity_id
_entity_poly.type
_entity_poly.pdbx_seq_one_letter_code
_entity_poly.pdbx_strand_id
1 'polypeptide(L)' 'MSRRIKSIKPKLPRKRKKACIKAQGRKSYYDTIRLALITGEIPCKFWVNASVITKLQPAKNGGLYPMPVPTRFW' A
#
# COMPACT_ATOMS: atom_id res chain seq x y z
N MET A 1 10.02 -31.29 1.40
CA MET A 1 10.38 -30.19 0.47
C MET A 1 9.81 -28.87 1.01
N SER A 2 10.53 -28.18 1.89
CA SER A 2 10.12 -26.86 2.38
C SER A 2 10.01 -25.93 1.17
N ARG A 3 8.79 -25.49 0.82
CA ARG A 3 8.61 -24.45 -0.19
C ARG A 3 9.31 -23.23 0.38
N ARG A 4 10.54 -22.95 -0.08
CA ARG A 4 11.10 -21.61 0.05
C ARG A 4 10.03 -20.70 -0.51
N ILE A 5 9.32 -20.00 0.36
CA ILE A 5 8.47 -18.89 -0.03
C ILE A 5 9.49 -17.94 -0.66
N LYS A 6 9.67 -18.01 -1.99
CA LYS A 6 10.43 -17.04 -2.75
C LYS A 6 9.98 -15.73 -2.17
N SER A 7 10.88 -14.94 -1.58
CA SER A 7 10.58 -13.60 -1.11
C SER A 7 9.79 -12.92 -2.23
N ILE A 8 8.45 -12.92 -2.12
CA ILE A 8 7.58 -12.45 -3.18
C ILE A 8 7.69 -10.95 -3.00
N LYS A 9 8.74 -10.38 -3.60
CA LYS A 9 8.97 -8.95 -3.56
C LYS A 9 7.65 -8.30 -3.97
N PRO A 10 7.04 -7.49 -3.10
CA PRO A 10 5.75 -6.92 -3.40
C PRO A 10 5.88 -6.09 -4.67
N LYS A 11 5.20 -6.52 -5.73
CA LYS A 11 5.38 -5.95 -7.06
C LYS A 11 4.10 -6.06 -7.88
N LEU A 12 3.71 -4.96 -8.50
CA LEU A 12 2.65 -4.95 -9.50
C LEU A 12 3.09 -5.60 -10.81
N PRO A 13 2.17 -6.24 -11.55
CA PRO A 13 2.39 -6.63 -12.94
C PRO A 13 2.91 -5.47 -13.79
N ARG A 14 3.77 -5.74 -14.78
CA ARG A 14 4.49 -4.72 -15.57
C ARG A 14 3.57 -3.62 -16.13
N LYS A 15 2.39 -4.00 -16.66
CA LYS A 15 1.39 -3.05 -17.19
C LYS A 15 0.84 -2.12 -16.09
N ARG A 16 0.40 -2.68 -14.96
CA ARG A 16 -0.12 -1.92 -13.79
C ARG A 16 0.96 -1.05 -13.14
N LYS A 17 2.20 -1.55 -13.02
CA LYS A 17 3.35 -0.78 -12.53
C LYS A 17 3.58 0.48 -13.37
N LYS A 18 3.56 0.37 -14.70
CA LYS A 18 3.74 1.53 -15.59
C LYS A 18 2.60 2.55 -15.39
N ALA A 19 1.36 2.09 -15.29
CA ALA A 19 0.21 2.98 -15.05
C ALA A 19 0.29 3.68 -13.68
N CYS A 20 0.62 2.94 -12.61
CA CYS A 20 0.85 3.49 -11.28
C CYS A 20 1.93 4.57 -11.27
N ILE A 21 3.11 4.27 -11.84
CA ILE A 21 4.21 5.24 -11.92
C ILE A 21 3.83 6.46 -12.76
N LYS A 22 3.06 6.30 -13.84
CA LYS A 22 2.58 7.42 -14.66
C LYS A 22 1.61 8.32 -13.89
N ALA A 23 0.75 7.74 -13.06
CA ALA A 23 -0.28 8.48 -12.33
C ALA A 23 0.21 9.09 -11.00
N GLN A 24 1.15 8.44 -10.30
CA GLN A 24 1.55 8.82 -8.93
C GLN A 24 3.05 9.11 -8.78
N GLY A 25 3.84 8.87 -9.83
CA GLY A 25 5.27 9.00 -9.81
C GLY A 25 6.02 7.76 -9.33
N ARG A 26 7.32 7.71 -9.62
CA ARG A 26 8.20 6.60 -9.23
C ARG A 26 8.35 6.49 -7.71
N LYS A 27 8.47 7.62 -7.01
CA LYS A 27 8.69 7.66 -5.56
C LYS A 27 7.58 6.96 -4.79
N SER A 28 6.32 7.32 -5.07
CA SER A 28 5.13 6.72 -4.44
C SER A 28 5.08 5.19 -4.56
N TYR A 29 5.51 4.63 -5.69
CA TYR A 29 5.55 3.18 -5.94
C TYR A 29 6.60 2.47 -5.07
N TYR A 30 7.79 3.06 -4.91
CA TYR A 30 8.84 2.44 -4.09
C TYR A 30 8.60 2.63 -2.60
N ASP A 31 8.02 3.77 -2.19
CA ASP A 31 7.64 4.02 -0.81
C ASP A 31 6.56 3.04 -0.34
N THR A 32 5.56 2.73 -1.17
CA THR A 32 4.55 1.69 -0.85
C THR A 32 5.16 0.31 -0.70
N ILE A 33 6.12 -0.07 -1.54
CA ILE A 33 6.87 -1.33 -1.39
C ILE A 33 7.65 -1.34 -0.06
N ARG A 34 8.33 -0.23 0.26
CA ARG A 34 9.11 -0.11 1.49
C ARG A 34 8.21 -0.20 2.73
N LEU A 35 7.07 0.49 2.70
CA LEU A 35 6.07 0.43 3.76
C LEU A 35 5.53 -0.99 3.95
N ALA A 36 5.14 -1.67 2.86
CA ALA A 36 4.66 -3.05 2.94
C ALA A 36 5.70 -4.03 3.49
N LEU A 37 6.99 -3.80 3.20
CA LEU A 37 8.08 -4.58 3.79
C LEU A 37 8.25 -4.32 5.29
N ILE A 38 8.03 -3.08 5.75
CA ILE A 38 8.12 -2.72 7.18
C ILE A 38 6.89 -3.24 7.95
N THR A 39 5.69 -3.09 7.38
CA THR A 39 4.44 -3.52 8.02
C THR A 39 4.20 -5.02 7.91
N GLY A 40 4.93 -5.71 7.03
CA GLY A 40 4.72 -7.13 6.75
C GLY A 40 3.42 -7.43 5.98
N GLU A 41 2.84 -6.43 5.30
CA GLU A 41 1.62 -6.63 4.51
C GLU A 41 1.88 -7.58 3.32
N ILE A 42 1.31 -8.79 3.39
CA ILE A 42 1.30 -9.78 2.31
C ILE A 42 -0.15 -10.17 2.04
N PRO A 43 -0.72 -9.90 0.84
CA PRO A 43 -0.14 -9.21 -0.31
C PRO A 43 -0.10 -7.67 -0.16
N CYS A 44 0.99 -7.05 -0.61
CA CYS A 44 1.14 -5.58 -0.64
C CYS A 44 0.07 -4.92 -1.51
N LYS A 45 -0.71 -4.02 -0.90
CA LYS A 45 -1.72 -3.23 -1.58
C LYS A 45 -1.10 -1.91 -2.02
N PHE A 46 -1.08 -1.64 -3.32
CA PHE A 46 -0.57 -0.39 -3.87
C PHE A 46 -1.69 0.65 -3.90
N TRP A 47 -1.64 1.64 -3.01
CA TRP A 47 -2.73 2.58 -2.81
C TRP A 47 -2.83 3.58 -3.96
N VAL A 48 -4.05 3.90 -4.38
CA VAL A 48 -4.30 5.06 -5.26
C VAL A 48 -4.42 6.30 -4.36
N ASN A 49 -3.41 7.16 -4.33
CA ASN A 49 -3.32 8.39 -3.53
C ASN A 49 -4.59 9.25 -3.63
N ALA A 50 -5.15 9.41 -4.83
CA ALA A 50 -6.40 10.16 -5.05
C ALA A 50 -7.65 9.53 -4.40
N SER A 51 -7.55 8.28 -3.97
CA SER A 51 -8.64 7.51 -3.34
C SER A 51 -8.44 7.35 -1.82
N VAL A 52 -7.41 7.98 -1.26
CA VAL A 52 -7.18 7.97 0.19
C VAL A 52 -8.14 8.97 0.82
N ILE A 53 -9.09 8.44 1.58
CA ILE A 53 -10.07 9.23 2.33
C ILE A 53 -9.66 9.22 3.79
N THR A 54 -9.66 10.39 4.42
CA THR A 54 -9.44 10.49 5.86
C THR A 54 -10.73 10.09 6.58
N LYS A 55 -10.70 8.95 7.29
CA LYS A 55 -11.80 8.53 8.17
C LYS A 55 -11.41 8.78 9.62
N LEU A 56 -12.35 9.22 10.43
CA LEU A 56 -12.16 9.34 11.87
C LEU A 56 -12.33 7.96 12.49
N GLN A 57 -11.26 7.44 13.12
CA GLN A 57 -11.33 6.21 13.89
C GLN A 57 -11.32 6.51 15.39
N PRO A 58 -12.05 5.73 16.20
CA PRO A 58 -11.98 5.83 17.65
C PRO A 58 -10.61 5.34 18.12
N ALA A 59 -9.88 6.20 18.81
CA ALA A 59 -8.71 5.82 19.58
C ALA A 59 -9.15 5.01 20.80
N LYS A 60 -8.25 4.17 21.33
CA LYS A 60 -8.47 3.44 22.59
C LYS A 60 -8.81 4.35 23.78
N ASN A 61 -8.48 5.64 23.70
CA ASN A 61 -8.70 6.63 24.75
C ASN A 61 -10.00 7.44 24.56
N GLY A 62 -10.90 7.03 23.65
CA GLY A 62 -12.18 7.71 23.40
C GLY A 62 -12.10 8.95 22.48
N GLY A 63 -10.89 9.41 22.13
CA GLY A 63 -10.70 10.46 21.13
C GLY A 63 -10.86 9.95 19.70
N LEU A 64 -11.20 10.83 18.76
CA LEU A 64 -11.19 10.52 17.34
C LEU A 64 -9.85 10.94 16.73
N TYR A 65 -9.23 10.06 15.95
CA TYR A 65 -8.03 10.43 15.17
C TYR A 65 -8.29 10.27 13.66
N PRO A 66 -7.77 11.20 12.84
CA PRO A 66 -7.85 11.09 11.39
C PRO A 66 -6.92 9.96 10.91
N MET A 67 -7.51 8.91 10.34
CA MET A 67 -6.78 7.81 9.72
C MET A 67 -6.95 7.85 8.19
N PRO A 68 -5.86 7.91 7.42
CA PRO A 68 -5.94 7.79 5.96
C PRO A 68 -6.33 6.36 5.59
N VAL A 69 -7.50 6.20 4.98
CA VAL A 69 -8.02 4.91 4.51
C VAL A 69 -8.08 4.92 2.98
N PRO A 70 -7.25 4.11 2.28
CA PRO A 70 -7.34 3.96 0.84
C PRO A 70 -8.63 3.22 0.44
N THR A 71 -9.36 3.75 -0.53
CA THR A 71 -10.57 3.09 -1.07
C THR A 71 -10.31 2.35 -2.38
N ARG A 72 -9.22 2.67 -3.10
CA ARG A 72 -8.83 1.99 -4.34
C ARG A 72 -7.35 1.62 -4.33
N PHE A 73 -7.07 0.53 -5.03
CA PHE A 73 -5.72 -0.02 -5.19
C PHE A 73 -5.39 -0.25 -6.67
N TRP A 74 -4.09 -0.24 -6.98
CA TRP A 74 -3.58 -0.40 -8.34
C TRP A 74 -3.69 -1.77 -8.92
#